data_AF-A0A4S4AN12-F1
#
_entry.id   AF-A0A4S4AN12-F1
#
_cell.length_a   1.000
_cell.length_b   1.000
_cell.length_c   1.000
_cell.angle_alpha   90.00
_cell.angle_beta   90.00
_cell.angle_gamma   90.00
#
_symmetry.space_group_name_H-M   'P 1'
#
loop_
_entity.id
_entity.type
_entity.pdbx_description
1 polymer ?
#
loop_
_entity_poly.entity_id
_entity_poly.type
_entity_poly.pdbx_seq_one_letter_code
_entity_poly.pdbx_strand_id
1 'polypeptide(L)'
;MKKTLLAALASAALLPLPAAGTAPPPDAPENIARGLMILHGGRMIFSPCRERSYVHVDDVSPNGEAASALRALGLTAERPLYAELFGTAEAGTLRMTGINFAHTDARCHAPRHTADTWHAMGGQPAWRLTATGDVLRVEREAQPDFRAPFEEQAAGPVTVRLHLAGGTNGHWTLRRGHCLDRENGLVSGWSVQGRLGGETLAGCAWKP
;
A
#
# COMPACT_ATOMS: atom_id res chain seq x y z
N MET A 1 -76.63 22.38 -1.72
CA MET A 1 -75.37 22.84 -2.36
C MET A 1 -74.23 22.46 -1.41
N LYS A 2 -73.69 21.23 -1.51
CA LYS A 2 -72.44 20.81 -2.18
C LYS A 2 -71.14 21.37 -1.53
N LYS A 3 -70.52 20.50 -0.71
CA LYS A 3 -69.08 20.16 -0.54
C LYS A 3 -68.13 21.30 -0.11
N THR A 4 -67.13 21.09 0.75
CA THR A 4 -65.95 20.27 0.42
C THR A 4 -65.10 20.01 1.68
N LEU A 5 -64.74 18.74 1.93
CA LEU A 5 -63.68 18.33 2.86
C LEU A 5 -62.30 18.61 2.24
N LEU A 6 -61.38 19.23 2.98
CA LEU A 6 -59.96 19.25 2.63
C LEU A 6 -59.29 17.97 3.13
N ALA A 7 -58.71 17.20 2.21
CA ALA A 7 -57.81 16.09 2.51
C ALA A 7 -56.35 16.59 2.48
N ALA A 8 -55.60 16.34 3.56
CA ALA A 8 -54.18 16.62 3.63
C ALA A 8 -53.37 15.49 2.96
N LEU A 9 -52.60 15.83 1.93
CA LEU A 9 -51.62 14.95 1.29
C LEU A 9 -50.27 15.10 1.98
N ALA A 10 -49.82 14.06 2.68
CA ALA A 10 -48.46 13.98 3.21
C ALA A 10 -47.53 13.45 2.11
N SER A 11 -46.66 14.32 1.58
CA SER A 11 -45.60 13.94 0.64
C SER A 11 -44.39 13.42 1.41
N ALA A 12 -44.13 12.12 1.32
CA ALA A 12 -42.88 11.51 1.81
C ALA A 12 -41.76 11.81 0.81
N ALA A 13 -40.79 12.63 1.21
CA ALA A 13 -39.57 12.88 0.45
C ALA A 13 -38.62 11.67 0.57
N LEU A 14 -38.44 10.93 -0.52
CA LEU A 14 -37.41 9.91 -0.67
C LEU A 14 -36.06 10.62 -0.88
N LEU A 15 -35.24 10.69 0.16
CA LEU A 15 -33.84 11.11 0.05
C LEU A 15 -33.02 9.99 -0.62
N PRO A 16 -32.28 10.26 -1.71
CA PRO A 16 -31.37 9.29 -2.29
C PRO A 16 -30.20 9.03 -1.33
N LEU A 17 -29.99 7.76 -0.98
CA LEU A 17 -28.82 7.31 -0.23
C LEU A 17 -27.54 7.59 -1.05
N PRO A 18 -26.45 8.07 -0.43
CA PRO A 18 -25.17 8.21 -1.11
C PRO A 18 -24.68 6.83 -1.54
N ALA A 19 -24.34 6.70 -2.83
CA ALA A 19 -23.68 5.52 -3.36
C ALA A 19 -22.36 5.29 -2.60
N ALA A 20 -22.28 4.20 -1.85
CA ALA A 20 -21.03 3.74 -1.28
C ALA A 20 -20.06 3.48 -2.44
N GLY A 21 -18.99 4.26 -2.54
CA GLY A 21 -17.93 4.05 -3.52
C GLY A 21 -17.39 2.64 -3.36
N THR A 22 -17.57 1.81 -4.39
CA THR A 22 -16.97 0.48 -4.47
C THR A 22 -15.46 0.66 -4.50
N ALA A 23 -14.77 0.29 -3.42
CA ALA A 23 -13.32 0.14 -3.44
C ALA A 23 -12.95 -0.85 -4.58
N PRO A 24 -11.87 -0.60 -5.34
CA PRO A 24 -11.43 -1.52 -6.37
C PRO A 24 -11.24 -2.94 -5.80
N PRO A 25 -11.57 -3.99 -6.56
CA PRO A 25 -11.30 -5.36 -6.13
C PRO A 25 -9.79 -5.56 -5.88
N PRO A 26 -9.43 -6.38 -4.88
CA PRO A 26 -8.05 -6.57 -4.43
C PRO A 26 -7.07 -7.07 -5.51
N ASP A 27 -7.59 -7.64 -6.60
CA ASP A 27 -6.82 -8.32 -7.64
C ASP A 27 -6.80 -7.57 -8.99
N ALA A 28 -7.38 -6.37 -9.09
CA ALA A 28 -7.10 -5.53 -10.25
C ALA A 28 -5.64 -5.09 -10.18
N PRO A 29 -4.83 -5.23 -11.25
CA PRO A 29 -3.49 -4.67 -11.28
C PRO A 29 -3.62 -3.16 -11.14
N GLU A 30 -3.46 -2.67 -9.90
CA GLU A 30 -3.50 -1.25 -9.62
C GLU A 30 -2.22 -0.67 -10.21
N ASN A 31 -2.35 0.29 -11.12
CA ASN A 31 -1.19 0.86 -11.79
C ASN A 31 -0.27 1.52 -10.75
N ILE A 32 0.93 0.96 -10.59
CA ILE A 32 1.94 1.50 -9.68
C ILE A 32 2.83 2.49 -10.45
N ALA A 33 2.71 3.77 -10.12
CA ALA A 33 3.62 4.80 -10.57
C ALA A 33 4.89 4.78 -9.71
N ARG A 34 6.08 4.70 -10.33
CA ARG A 34 7.37 4.63 -9.61
C ARG A 34 8.25 5.84 -9.93
N GLY A 35 8.72 6.54 -8.89
CA GLY A 35 9.35 7.84 -9.07
C GLY A 35 9.92 8.44 -7.80
N LEU A 36 10.44 9.65 -7.94
CA LEU A 36 10.84 10.49 -6.81
C LEU A 36 9.72 11.46 -6.48
N MET A 37 9.42 11.60 -5.19
CA MET A 37 8.45 12.55 -4.68
C MET A 37 9.16 13.66 -3.90
N ILE A 38 8.73 14.90 -4.11
CA ILE A 38 9.20 16.09 -3.38
C ILE A 38 8.00 16.97 -3.02
N LEU A 39 8.11 17.74 -1.94
CA LEU A 39 7.15 18.78 -1.58
C LEU A 39 7.69 20.15 -1.98
N HIS A 40 7.03 20.87 -2.88
CA HIS A 40 7.46 22.21 -3.30
C HIS A 40 6.28 23.18 -3.30
N GLY A 41 6.42 24.32 -2.62
CA GLY A 41 5.35 25.32 -2.51
C GLY A 41 4.04 24.76 -1.93
N GLY A 42 4.12 23.78 -1.02
CA GLY A 42 2.96 23.08 -0.44
C GLY A 42 2.32 22.01 -1.35
N ARG A 43 2.85 21.80 -2.55
CA ARG A 43 2.36 20.80 -3.52
C ARG A 43 3.30 19.61 -3.61
N MET A 44 2.72 18.42 -3.74
CA MET A 44 3.50 17.21 -4.04
C MET A 44 3.79 17.17 -5.54
N ILE A 45 5.06 16.94 -5.88
CA ILE A 45 5.54 16.79 -7.25
C ILE A 45 6.17 15.41 -7.36
N PHE A 46 5.85 14.71 -8.45
CA PHE A 46 6.36 13.39 -8.74
C PHE A 46 7.16 13.39 -10.04
N SER A 47 8.36 12.82 -10.00
CA SER A 47 9.23 12.61 -11.16
C SER A 47 9.31 11.11 -11.44
N PRO A 48 8.68 10.61 -12.53
CA PRO A 48 8.74 9.20 -12.86
C PRO A 48 10.19 8.75 -13.11
N CYS A 49 10.57 7.58 -12.61
CA CYS A 49 11.97 7.14 -12.67
C CYS A 49 12.54 6.93 -14.08
N ARG A 50 11.68 6.72 -15.08
CA ARG A 50 12.09 6.39 -16.47
C ARG A 50 11.81 7.50 -17.47
N GLU A 51 11.27 8.62 -17.00
CA GLU A 51 10.85 9.72 -17.86
C GLU A 51 11.45 11.02 -17.33
N ARG A 52 11.85 11.91 -18.24
CA ARG A 52 12.33 13.24 -17.86
C ARG A 52 11.16 14.22 -17.77
N SER A 53 10.18 13.86 -16.95
CA SER A 53 8.94 14.61 -16.76
C SER A 53 8.67 14.80 -15.26
N TYR A 54 7.76 15.72 -14.96
CA TYR A 54 7.24 15.96 -13.62
C TYR A 54 5.74 16.16 -13.71
N VAL A 55 5.01 15.64 -12.73
CA VAL A 55 3.57 15.81 -12.60
C VAL A 55 3.23 16.28 -11.19
N HIS A 56 2.14 17.02 -11.08
CA HIS A 56 1.53 17.27 -9.78
C HIS A 56 0.91 15.97 -9.25
N VAL A 57 0.89 15.81 -7.93
CA VAL A 57 0.20 14.71 -7.27
C VAL A 57 -0.95 15.28 -6.46
N ASP A 58 -2.16 14.83 -6.79
CA ASP A 58 -3.35 15.04 -5.98
C ASP A 58 -3.58 13.80 -5.14
N ASP A 59 -3.67 13.99 -3.82
CA ASP A 59 -4.06 12.91 -2.91
C ASP A 59 -5.58 12.76 -2.94
N VAL A 60 -6.03 11.61 -3.43
CA VAL A 60 -7.45 11.22 -3.47
C VAL A 60 -7.73 10.03 -2.54
N SER A 61 -6.77 9.66 -1.70
CA SER A 61 -6.97 8.67 -0.65
C SER A 61 -7.94 9.19 0.43
N PRO A 62 -8.65 8.29 1.13
CA PRO A 62 -9.58 8.68 2.20
C PRO A 62 -8.92 9.62 3.22
N ASN A 63 -9.51 10.78 3.43
CA ASN A 63 -9.03 11.79 4.39
C ASN A 63 -7.57 12.28 4.18
N GLY A 64 -6.99 12.07 2.99
CA GLY A 64 -5.60 12.45 2.69
C GLY A 64 -4.55 11.61 3.44
N GLU A 65 -4.88 10.35 3.74
CA GLU A 65 -4.02 9.47 4.53
C GLU A 65 -2.69 9.14 3.84
N ALA A 66 -2.64 9.07 2.51
CA ALA A 66 -1.42 8.80 1.76
C ALA A 66 -0.43 9.98 1.86
N ALA A 67 -0.88 11.21 1.63
CA ALA A 67 -0.03 12.39 1.83
C ALA A 67 0.44 12.51 3.29
N SER A 68 -0.43 12.20 4.24
CA SER A 68 -0.07 12.17 5.67
C SER A 68 1.04 11.17 5.97
N ALA A 69 0.93 9.95 5.43
CA ALA A 69 1.93 8.89 5.60
C ALA A 69 3.29 9.26 4.99
N LEU A 70 3.32 9.86 3.80
CA LEU A 70 4.55 10.34 3.15
C LEU A 70 5.22 11.47 3.96
N ARG A 71 4.44 12.40 4.49
CA ARG A 71 4.94 13.46 5.39
C ARG A 71 5.46 12.89 6.70
N ALA A 72 4.77 11.91 7.27
CA ALA A 72 5.18 11.23 8.50
C ALA A 72 6.49 10.43 8.33
N LEU A 73 6.76 9.95 7.12
CA LEU A 73 8.05 9.36 6.75
C LEU A 73 9.17 10.41 6.61
N GLY A 74 8.83 11.64 6.21
CA GLY A 74 9.76 12.76 6.21
C GLY A 74 9.81 13.60 4.93
N LEU A 75 8.84 13.40 4.01
CA LEU A 75 8.74 14.16 2.76
C LEU A 75 8.73 15.68 3.01
N THR A 76 9.71 16.38 2.43
CA THR A 76 9.83 17.85 2.45
C THR A 76 10.41 18.35 1.13
N ALA A 77 10.71 19.65 1.02
CA ALA A 77 11.39 20.20 -0.15
C ALA A 77 12.84 19.73 -0.24
N GLU A 78 13.50 19.54 0.90
CA GLU A 78 14.92 19.18 1.00
C GLU A 78 15.13 17.68 1.14
N ARG A 79 14.06 16.94 1.46
CA ARG A 79 14.07 15.48 1.61
C ARG A 79 13.07 14.84 0.65
N PRO A 80 13.49 14.58 -0.61
CA PRO A 80 12.69 13.78 -1.51
C PRO A 80 12.61 12.34 -0.99
N LEU A 81 11.60 11.60 -1.46
CA LEU A 81 11.43 10.17 -1.21
C LEU A 81 11.45 9.42 -2.54
N TYR A 82 11.93 8.18 -2.55
CA TYR A 82 11.48 7.23 -3.57
C TYR A 82 10.06 6.80 -3.22
N ALA A 83 9.18 6.70 -4.22
CA ALA A 83 7.79 6.32 -4.01
C ALA A 83 7.24 5.45 -5.15
N GLU A 84 6.45 4.47 -4.75
CA GLU A 84 5.59 3.60 -5.54
C GLU A 84 4.16 3.88 -5.13
N LEU A 85 3.39 4.50 -6.02
CA LEU A 85 2.08 5.05 -5.73
C LEU A 85 1.03 4.29 -6.53
N PHE A 86 -0.05 3.92 -5.84
CA PHE A 86 -1.27 3.52 -6.51
C PHE A 86 -1.98 4.77 -7.04
N GLY A 87 -2.43 4.72 -8.29
CA GLY A 87 -3.18 5.83 -8.86
C GLY A 87 -3.25 5.83 -10.37
N THR A 88 -3.83 6.90 -10.91
CA THR A 88 -4.01 7.12 -12.34
C THR A 88 -3.50 8.48 -12.76
N ALA A 89 -2.87 8.56 -13.94
CA ALA A 89 -2.53 9.83 -14.55
C ALA A 89 -3.75 10.38 -15.29
N GLU A 90 -4.20 11.57 -14.91
CA GLU A 90 -5.37 12.24 -15.47
C GLU A 90 -5.05 13.72 -15.71
N ALA A 91 -5.19 14.17 -16.96
CA ALA A 91 -4.99 15.57 -17.36
C ALA A 91 -3.65 16.20 -16.90
N GLY A 92 -2.57 15.41 -16.85
CA GLY A 92 -1.24 15.88 -16.42
C GLY A 92 -1.00 15.87 -14.91
N THR A 93 -1.93 15.32 -14.12
CA THR A 93 -1.82 15.13 -12.68
C THR A 93 -1.89 13.64 -12.35
N LEU A 94 -1.08 13.19 -11.40
CA LEU A 94 -1.20 11.85 -10.82
C LEU A 94 -2.21 11.90 -9.66
N ARG A 95 -3.34 11.20 -9.81
CA ARG A 95 -4.33 11.03 -8.74
C ARG A 95 -3.93 9.83 -7.89
N MET A 96 -3.28 10.08 -6.76
CA MET A 96 -2.78 9.04 -5.86
C MET A 96 -3.91 8.51 -4.98
N THR A 97 -4.22 7.23 -5.10
CA THR A 97 -5.22 6.53 -4.28
C THR A 97 -4.60 5.89 -3.04
N GLY A 98 -3.28 5.66 -3.05
CA GLY A 98 -2.56 5.08 -1.91
C GLY A 98 -1.06 4.90 -2.19
N ILE A 99 -0.35 4.36 -1.19
CA ILE A 99 1.08 4.07 -1.28
C ILE A 99 1.27 2.56 -1.35
N ASN A 100 2.03 2.08 -2.32
CA ASN A 100 2.56 0.71 -2.28
C ASN A 100 3.81 0.66 -1.39
N PHE A 101 4.76 1.55 -1.66
CA PHE A 101 6.04 1.64 -0.97
C PHE A 101 6.63 3.03 -1.12
N ALA A 102 7.28 3.56 -0.09
CA ALA A 102 8.13 4.73 -0.18
C ALA A 102 9.30 4.63 0.79
N HIS A 103 10.43 5.21 0.42
CA HIS A 103 11.69 5.09 1.15
C HIS A 103 12.49 6.40 1.14
N THR A 104 13.23 6.64 2.21
CA THR A 104 14.04 7.85 2.42
C THR A 104 15.32 7.90 1.58
N ASP A 105 15.89 6.75 1.22
CA ASP A 105 16.89 6.66 0.14
C ASP A 105 16.22 6.92 -1.22
N ALA A 106 16.18 8.20 -1.61
CA ALA A 106 15.47 8.71 -2.78
C ALA A 106 16.23 8.44 -4.09
N ARG A 107 16.39 7.17 -4.44
CA ARG A 107 17.06 6.74 -5.67
C ARG A 107 16.13 5.93 -6.55
N CYS A 108 16.04 6.35 -7.81
CA CYS A 108 15.45 5.53 -8.84
C CYS A 108 16.40 4.37 -9.18
N HIS A 109 16.05 3.17 -8.74
CA HIS A 109 16.72 1.95 -9.18
C HIS A 109 16.09 1.43 -10.47
N ALA A 110 16.87 0.76 -11.32
CA ALA A 110 16.28 -0.09 -12.36
C ALA A 110 15.36 -1.11 -11.66
N PRO A 111 14.16 -1.44 -12.19
CA PRO A 111 13.28 -2.39 -11.55
C PRO A 111 14.03 -3.71 -11.41
N ARG A 112 14.41 -4.03 -10.17
CA ARG A 112 15.07 -5.30 -9.81
C ARG A 112 14.05 -6.41 -9.59
N HIS A 113 12.76 -6.07 -9.61
CA HIS A 113 11.67 -6.94 -9.17
C HIS A 113 10.89 -7.44 -10.38
N THR A 114 10.80 -8.77 -10.47
CA THR A 114 9.76 -9.45 -11.24
C THR A 114 8.41 -9.06 -10.64
N ALA A 115 7.40 -8.87 -11.50
CA ALA A 115 6.01 -8.73 -11.04
C ALA A 115 5.67 -9.87 -10.07
N ASP A 116 4.78 -9.60 -9.10
CA ASP A 116 4.25 -10.58 -8.14
C ASP A 116 5.18 -11.06 -7.02
N THR A 117 6.21 -10.30 -6.65
CA THR A 117 7.04 -10.63 -5.48
C THR A 117 6.57 -9.92 -4.22
N TRP A 118 6.23 -10.67 -3.17
CA TRP A 118 6.05 -10.06 -1.85
C TRP A 118 7.40 -9.73 -1.24
N HIS A 119 7.52 -8.51 -0.71
CA HIS A 119 8.61 -8.10 0.14
C HIS A 119 8.09 -7.75 1.52
N ALA A 120 8.87 -8.06 2.54
CA ALA A 120 8.61 -7.56 3.87
C ALA A 120 9.89 -7.35 4.67
N MET A 121 9.86 -6.48 5.67
CA MET A 121 10.95 -6.30 6.61
C MET A 121 10.50 -5.69 7.92
N GLY A 122 11.29 -5.88 8.98
CA GLY A 122 11.12 -5.23 10.27
C GLY A 122 12.44 -5.13 11.03
N GLY A 123 12.47 -4.26 12.04
CA GLY A 123 13.70 -3.85 12.72
C GLY A 123 14.08 -4.61 14.00
N GLN A 124 13.13 -5.24 14.72
CA GLN A 124 13.40 -5.76 16.06
C GLN A 124 12.83 -7.19 16.27
N PRO A 125 13.65 -8.24 16.06
CA PRO A 125 15.00 -8.21 15.48
C PRO A 125 14.97 -7.88 13.97
N ALA A 126 16.11 -7.50 13.38
CA ALA A 126 16.17 -7.17 11.97
C ALA A 126 15.91 -8.40 11.10
N TRP A 127 14.94 -8.30 10.19
CA TRP A 127 14.59 -9.39 9.28
C TRP A 127 14.08 -8.88 7.93
N ARG A 128 14.19 -9.72 6.91
CA ARG A 128 13.66 -9.49 5.57
C ARG A 128 12.99 -10.75 5.05
N LEU A 129 11.93 -10.57 4.27
CA LEU A 129 11.23 -11.63 3.56
C LEU A 129 11.11 -11.28 2.09
N THR A 130 11.29 -12.28 1.24
CA THR A 130 11.00 -12.21 -0.19
C THR A 130 10.26 -13.47 -0.59
N ALA A 131 9.05 -13.34 -1.12
CA ALA A 131 8.27 -14.45 -1.66
C ALA A 131 8.13 -14.26 -3.18
N THR A 132 8.82 -15.10 -3.94
CA THR A 132 8.89 -15.01 -5.41
C THR A 132 8.64 -16.38 -6.00
N GLY A 133 7.71 -16.48 -6.96
CA GLY A 133 7.30 -17.77 -7.50
C GLY A 133 6.73 -18.65 -6.40
N ASP A 134 7.31 -19.83 -6.22
CA ASP A 134 6.94 -20.80 -5.19
C ASP A 134 7.87 -20.78 -3.96
N VAL A 135 8.88 -19.90 -3.92
CA VAL A 135 9.88 -19.86 -2.84
C VAL A 135 9.71 -18.62 -1.98
N LEU A 136 9.63 -18.86 -0.66
CA LEU A 136 9.74 -17.83 0.36
C LEU A 136 11.11 -17.90 1.01
N ARG A 137 11.82 -16.77 1.01
CA ARG A 137 13.09 -16.58 1.69
C ARG A 137 12.93 -15.66 2.88
N VAL A 138 13.50 -16.03 4.03
CA VAL A 138 13.61 -15.17 5.21
C VAL A 138 15.08 -15.03 5.60
N GLU A 139 15.54 -13.79 5.68
CA GLU A 139 16.87 -13.40 6.12
C GLU A 139 16.73 -12.76 7.51
N ARG A 140 17.48 -13.23 8.50
CA ARG A 140 17.51 -12.68 9.86
C ARG A 140 18.96 -12.41 10.24
N GLU A 141 19.18 -11.35 11.00
CA GLU A 141 20.53 -11.02 11.46
C GLU A 141 21.19 -12.19 12.20
N ALA A 142 22.44 -12.49 11.84
CA ALA A 142 23.25 -13.57 12.41
C ALA A 142 22.64 -14.99 12.34
N GLN A 143 21.63 -15.22 11.51
CA GLN A 143 21.05 -16.54 11.27
C GLN A 143 21.20 -16.97 9.81
N PRO A 144 21.27 -18.28 9.51
CA PRO A 144 21.25 -18.75 8.13
C PRO A 144 19.98 -18.34 7.39
N ASP A 145 20.09 -18.04 6.10
CA ASP A 145 18.96 -17.84 5.19
C ASP A 145 18.00 -19.03 5.28
N PHE A 146 16.75 -18.76 5.62
CA PHE A 146 15.69 -19.75 5.55
C PHE A 146 15.03 -19.67 4.17
N ARG A 147 14.85 -20.83 3.52
CA ARG A 147 14.15 -20.94 2.23
C ARG A 147 13.23 -22.15 2.28
N ALA A 148 11.97 -21.97 1.90
CA ALA A 148 11.04 -23.07 1.76
C ALA A 148 9.96 -22.74 0.72
N PRO A 149 9.32 -23.77 0.16
CA PRO A 149 8.12 -23.57 -0.63
C PRO A 149 7.00 -22.94 0.20
N PHE A 150 6.17 -22.11 -0.41
CA PHE A 150 5.04 -21.47 0.25
C PHE A 150 3.78 -21.48 -0.60
N GLU A 151 2.64 -21.29 0.06
CA GLU A 151 1.34 -21.08 -0.55
C GLU A 151 0.81 -19.69 -0.15
N GLU A 152 0.34 -18.93 -1.14
CA GLU A 152 -0.37 -17.68 -0.92
C GLU A 152 -1.88 -17.95 -0.90
N GLN A 153 -2.55 -17.47 0.14
CA GLN A 153 -4.00 -17.57 0.28
C GLN A 153 -4.59 -16.18 0.57
N ALA A 154 -5.42 -15.68 -0.35
CA ALA A 154 -6.25 -14.52 -0.09
C ALA A 154 -7.27 -14.85 1.02
N ALA A 155 -7.36 -13.98 2.02
CA ALA A 155 -8.26 -14.12 3.17
C ALA A 155 -9.19 -12.90 3.26
N GLY A 156 -9.87 -12.60 2.14
CA GLY A 156 -10.69 -11.40 1.96
C GLY A 156 -9.93 -10.26 1.25
N PRO A 157 -10.55 -9.07 1.11
CA PRO A 157 -10.04 -8.01 0.22
C PRO A 157 -8.81 -7.25 0.75
N VAL A 158 -8.49 -7.40 2.04
CA VAL A 158 -7.43 -6.63 2.71
C VAL A 158 -6.50 -7.52 3.50
N THR A 159 -6.56 -8.84 3.33
CA THR A 159 -5.73 -9.79 4.06
C THR A 159 -5.22 -10.88 3.13
N VAL A 160 -3.91 -11.11 3.16
CA VAL A 160 -3.24 -12.21 2.47
C VAL A 160 -2.51 -13.04 3.51
N ARG A 161 -2.52 -14.35 3.36
CA ARG A 161 -1.74 -15.27 4.20
C ARG A 161 -0.71 -16.00 3.37
N LEU A 162 0.50 -16.08 3.89
CA LEU A 162 1.57 -16.89 3.34
C LEU A 162 1.82 -18.06 4.30
N HIS A 163 1.74 -19.28 3.81
CA HIS A 163 1.94 -20.49 4.61
C HIS A 163 3.09 -21.29 4.01
N LEU A 164 4.00 -21.78 4.86
CA LEU A 164 5.03 -22.70 4.39
C LEU A 164 4.42 -24.06 4.07
N ALA A 165 4.81 -24.65 2.93
CA ALA A 165 4.40 -25.99 2.56
C ALA A 165 5.29 -27.06 3.23
N GLY A 166 4.87 -28.32 3.15
CA GLY A 166 5.68 -29.46 3.56
C GLY A 166 5.88 -29.62 5.07
N GLY A 167 4.97 -29.09 5.90
CA GLY A 167 4.97 -29.30 7.35
C GLY A 167 5.93 -28.40 8.15
N THR A 168 6.56 -27.42 7.50
CA THR A 168 7.37 -26.42 8.21
C THR A 168 6.47 -25.44 8.95
N ASN A 169 6.73 -25.21 10.25
CA ASN A 169 5.94 -24.26 11.04
C ASN A 169 6.39 -22.81 10.75
N GLY A 170 5.79 -22.21 9.73
CA GLY A 170 5.93 -20.80 9.44
C GLY A 170 4.73 -20.24 8.69
N HIS A 171 4.29 -19.05 9.07
CA HIS A 171 3.17 -18.36 8.43
C HIS A 171 3.29 -16.86 8.61
N TRP A 172 2.75 -16.10 7.66
CA TRP A 172 2.64 -14.65 7.71
C TRP A 172 1.23 -14.23 7.34
N THR A 173 0.70 -13.25 8.07
CA THR A 173 -0.54 -12.55 7.74
C THR A 173 -0.16 -11.13 7.34
N LEU A 174 -0.50 -10.77 6.11
CA LEU A 174 -0.34 -9.44 5.56
C LEU A 174 -1.69 -8.73 5.59
N ARG A 175 -1.71 -7.47 6.01
CA ARG A 175 -2.93 -6.66 6.09
C ARG A 175 -2.73 -5.34 5.37
N ARG A 176 -3.68 -5.00 4.49
CA ARG A 176 -3.66 -3.74 3.73
C ARG A 176 -3.85 -2.56 4.69
N GLY A 177 -3.07 -1.51 4.48
CA GLY A 177 -3.03 -0.32 5.30
C GLY A 177 -1.60 0.19 5.46
N HIS A 178 -1.46 1.50 5.61
CA HIS A 178 -0.14 2.12 5.72
C HIS A 178 0.64 1.57 6.93
N CYS A 179 1.83 1.05 6.66
CA CYS A 179 2.79 0.59 7.67
C CYS A 179 4.02 1.48 7.63
N LEU A 180 4.30 2.20 8.71
CA LEU A 180 5.44 3.11 8.82
C LEU A 180 6.53 2.48 9.68
N ASP A 181 7.71 2.30 9.09
CA ASP A 181 8.92 1.88 9.79
C ASP A 181 9.97 2.98 9.66
N ARG A 182 10.05 3.82 10.70
CA ARG A 182 10.98 4.95 10.73
C ARG A 182 12.43 4.51 10.91
N GLU A 183 12.66 3.39 11.56
CA GLU A 183 14.00 2.85 11.81
C GLU A 183 14.65 2.45 10.49
N ASN A 184 13.87 1.82 9.61
CA ASN A 184 14.29 1.46 8.26
C ASN A 184 13.93 2.52 7.20
N GLY A 185 13.42 3.69 7.61
CA GLY A 185 13.17 4.82 6.73
C GLY A 185 12.20 4.51 5.58
N LEU A 186 11.13 3.75 5.85
CA LEU A 186 10.12 3.38 4.85
C LEU A 186 8.68 3.53 5.34
N VAL A 187 7.76 3.63 4.38
CA VAL A 187 6.33 3.41 4.58
C VAL A 187 5.81 2.53 3.45
N SER A 188 4.92 1.59 3.74
CA SER A 188 4.35 0.71 2.71
C SER A 188 2.84 0.55 2.84
N GLY A 189 2.20 -0.04 1.82
CA GLY A 189 0.76 -0.26 1.76
C GLY A 189 0.25 -1.46 2.55
N TRP A 190 1.15 -2.25 3.16
CA TRP A 190 0.81 -3.43 3.94
C TRP A 190 1.62 -3.53 5.22
N SER A 191 0.99 -4.03 6.27
CA SER A 191 1.68 -4.54 7.46
C SER A 191 1.80 -6.06 7.37
N VAL A 192 2.77 -6.62 8.08
CA VAL A 192 2.95 -8.07 8.18
C VAL A 192 3.16 -8.49 9.63
N GLN A 193 2.56 -9.62 9.99
CA GLN A 193 2.86 -10.33 11.22
C GLN A 193 2.95 -11.82 10.92
N GLY A 194 4.02 -12.47 11.34
CA GLY A 194 4.22 -13.89 11.12
C GLY A 194 5.02 -14.57 12.21
N ARG A 195 5.18 -15.87 12.03
CA ARG A 195 6.05 -16.70 12.87
C ARG A 195 6.92 -17.59 12.02
N LEU A 196 8.15 -17.83 12.47
CA LEU A 196 9.07 -18.80 11.91
C LEU A 196 9.90 -19.42 13.03
N GLY A 197 9.86 -20.74 13.17
CA GLY A 197 10.68 -21.43 14.19
C GLY A 197 10.41 -20.96 15.63
N GLY A 198 9.18 -20.54 15.94
CA GLY A 198 8.78 -20.04 17.27
C GLY A 198 9.00 -18.54 17.50
N GLU A 199 9.76 -17.87 16.63
CA GLU A 199 9.97 -16.42 16.69
C GLU A 199 8.81 -15.67 16.01
N THR A 200 8.43 -14.52 16.55
CA THR A 200 7.43 -13.63 15.94
C THR A 200 8.13 -12.53 15.15
N LEU A 201 7.75 -12.38 13.88
CA LEU A 201 8.31 -11.41 12.95
C LEU A 201 7.21 -10.44 12.56
N ALA A 202 7.38 -9.16 12.89
CA ALA A 202 6.45 -8.10 12.55
C ALA A 202 7.17 -6.98 11.79
N GLY A 203 6.43 -6.29 10.91
CA GLY A 203 6.99 -5.22 10.11
C GLY A 203 6.07 -4.76 9.00
N CYS A 204 6.68 -4.20 7.96
CA CYS A 204 5.98 -3.65 6.80
C CYS A 204 6.22 -4.50 5.56
N ALA A 205 5.23 -4.55 4.68
CA ALA A 205 5.24 -5.35 3.45
C ALA A 205 4.72 -4.57 2.25
N TRP A 206 5.11 -4.99 1.05
CA TRP A 206 4.65 -4.44 -0.22
C TRP A 206 4.81 -5.48 -1.33
N LYS A 207 4.08 -5.27 -2.44
CA LYS A 207 4.15 -6.10 -3.65
C LYS A 207 4.33 -5.16 -4.86
N PRO A 208 5.46 -5.17 -5.57
CA PRO A 208 5.76 -4.25 -6.66
C PRO A 208 4.87 -4.40 -7.89
#